data_AF-A0A5J5BQU2-F1
#
_entry.id   AF-A0A5J5BQU2-F1
#
_cell.length_a   1.000
_cell.length_b   1.000
_cell.length_c   1.000
_cell.angle_alpha   90.00
_cell.angle_beta   90.00
_cell.angle_gamma   90.00
#
_symmetry.space_group_name_H-M   'P 1'
#
loop_
_entity.id
_entity.type
_entity.pdbx_description
1 polymer ?
#
loop_
_entity_poly.entity_id
_entity_poly.type
_entity_poly.pdbx_seq_one_letter_code
_entity_poly.pdbx_strand_id
1 'polypeptide(L)'
;MLRSEVSPYHSRTPQSELSRNAANVITTWQKLLKYFLPSIDEEIEVILKFEEMCLESAKEFSPLFVQILHLLYDKDILQEEAIPNWASEKEGADESDKVFVKQSEKFIQFQLVTCRLYFLGLRLLIFE
;
A
#
# COMPACT_ATOMS: atom_id res chain seq x y z
N MET A 1 -28.98 9.79 -38.53
CA MET A 1 -27.81 10.36 -37.83
C MET A 1 -28.26 10.70 -36.40
N LEU A 2 -28.27 9.71 -35.51
CA LEU A 2 -28.62 9.93 -34.10
C LEU A 2 -27.34 10.38 -33.38
N ARG A 3 -27.34 11.61 -32.86
CA ARG A 3 -26.38 12.02 -31.83
C ARG A 3 -26.69 11.21 -30.59
N SER A 4 -25.83 10.26 -30.24
CA SER A 4 -25.83 9.67 -28.91
C SER A 4 -25.37 10.75 -27.92
N GLU A 5 -26.32 11.30 -27.18
CA GLU A 5 -26.06 12.17 -26.04
C GLU A 5 -25.36 11.35 -24.94
N VAL A 6 -24.11 11.69 -24.66
CA VAL A 6 -23.36 11.16 -23.52
C VAL A 6 -23.88 11.89 -22.28
N SER A 7 -24.46 11.13 -21.34
CA SER A 7 -25.02 11.65 -20.07
C SER A 7 -23.92 12.28 -19.20
N PRO A 8 -24.13 13.49 -18.63
CA PRO A 8 -23.08 14.29 -17.97
C PRO A 8 -22.81 13.94 -16.50
N TYR A 9 -23.38 12.87 -15.96
CA TYR A 9 -23.24 12.51 -14.55
C TYR A 9 -22.25 11.37 -14.35
N HIS A 10 -20.95 11.68 -14.33
CA HIS A 10 -20.00 10.81 -13.65
C HIS A 10 -20.22 11.01 -12.14
N SER A 11 -21.04 10.16 -11.52
CA SER A 11 -21.26 10.18 -10.07
C SER A 11 -19.92 9.87 -9.38
N ARG A 12 -19.26 10.91 -8.86
CA ARG A 12 -18.04 10.75 -8.06
C ARG A 12 -18.37 9.91 -6.84
N THR A 13 -17.91 8.66 -6.81
CA THR A 13 -18.02 7.80 -5.62
C THR A 13 -17.23 8.45 -4.48
N PRO A 14 -17.79 8.59 -3.27
CA PRO A 14 -17.06 9.13 -2.14
C PRO A 14 -15.83 8.28 -1.81
N GLN A 15 -14.70 8.92 -1.48
CA GLN A 15 -13.46 8.23 -1.17
C GLN A 15 -13.61 7.21 -0.04
N SER A 16 -14.46 7.50 0.97
CA SER A 16 -14.76 6.58 2.07
C SER A 16 -15.45 5.30 1.61
N GLU A 17 -16.30 5.37 0.58
CA GLU A 17 -16.92 4.18 0.00
C GLU A 17 -15.92 3.35 -0.79
N LEU A 18 -15.02 4.01 -1.54
CA LEU A 18 -13.94 3.33 -2.24
C LEU A 18 -12.99 2.61 -1.26
N SER A 19 -12.54 3.29 -0.20
CA SER A 19 -11.72 2.69 0.86
C SER A 19 -12.42 1.48 1.51
N ARG A 20 -13.71 1.62 1.84
CA ARG A 20 -14.50 0.53 2.42
C ARG A 20 -14.62 -0.66 1.48
N ASN A 21 -14.87 -0.41 0.20
CA ASN A 21 -15.00 -1.47 -0.79
C ASN A 21 -13.67 -2.22 -0.99
N ALA A 22 -12.56 -1.49 -1.12
CA ALA A 22 -11.23 -2.08 -1.16
C ALA A 22 -10.95 -2.92 0.09
N ALA A 23 -11.27 -2.39 1.27
CA ALA A 23 -11.08 -3.09 2.54
C ALA A 23 -11.88 -4.39 2.63
N ASN A 24 -13.13 -4.37 2.19
CA ASN A 24 -13.99 -5.56 2.16
C ASN A 24 -13.43 -6.63 1.22
N VAL A 25 -13.00 -6.25 0.02
CA VAL A 25 -12.43 -7.18 -0.96
C VAL A 25 -11.12 -7.78 -0.45
N ILE A 26 -10.17 -6.94 0.00
CA ILE A 26 -8.89 -7.37 0.53
C ILE A 26 -9.09 -8.32 1.72
N THR A 27 -9.96 -7.96 2.66
CA THR A 27 -10.25 -8.81 3.83
C THR A 27 -10.88 -10.14 3.43
N THR A 28 -11.80 -10.14 2.45
CA THR A 28 -12.45 -11.36 1.95
C THR A 28 -11.41 -12.34 1.37
N TRP A 29 -10.42 -11.83 0.65
CA TRP A 29 -9.43 -12.64 -0.06
C TRP A 29 -8.09 -12.77 0.68
N GLN A 30 -7.96 -12.24 1.90
CA GLN A 30 -6.67 -12.12 2.60
C GLN A 30 -5.88 -13.44 2.69
N LYS A 31 -6.57 -14.56 2.97
CA LYS A 31 -5.92 -15.87 3.15
C LYS A 31 -5.39 -16.40 1.84
N LEU A 32 -6.13 -16.18 0.76
CA LEU A 32 -5.74 -16.59 -0.58
C LEU A 32 -4.57 -15.74 -1.06
N LEU A 33 -4.64 -14.42 -0.86
CA LEU A 33 -3.57 -13.50 -1.21
C LEU A 33 -2.27 -13.90 -0.47
N LYS A 34 -2.32 -14.03 0.86
CA LYS A 34 -1.16 -14.44 1.67
C LYS A 34 -0.57 -15.80 1.25
N TYR A 35 -1.40 -16.74 0.83
CA TYR A 35 -0.92 -18.05 0.35
C TYR A 35 0.01 -17.93 -0.87
N PHE A 36 -0.16 -16.91 -1.70
CA PHE A 36 0.66 -16.66 -2.89
C PHE A 36 1.86 -15.74 -2.65
N LEU A 37 2.11 -15.33 -1.40
CA LEU A 37 3.23 -14.45 -1.02
C LEU A 37 4.21 -15.21 -0.13
N PRO A 38 5.05 -16.10 -0.70
CA PRO A 38 5.98 -16.92 0.08
C PRO A 38 7.22 -16.15 0.55
N SER A 39 7.54 -15.00 -0.07
CA SER A 39 8.67 -14.18 0.30
C SER A 39 8.37 -12.68 0.20
N ILE A 40 9.29 -11.87 0.75
CA ILE A 40 9.23 -10.41 0.72
C ILE A 40 9.20 -9.87 -0.71
N ASP A 41 9.87 -10.52 -1.66
CA ASP A 41 9.90 -10.05 -3.05
C ASP A 41 8.49 -10.09 -3.66
N GLU A 42 7.71 -11.17 -3.42
CA GLU A 42 6.32 -11.21 -3.89
C GLU A 42 5.41 -10.21 -3.17
N GLU A 43 5.67 -9.92 -1.90
CA GLU A 43 4.95 -8.88 -1.16
C GLU A 43 5.23 -7.48 -1.73
N ILE A 44 6.49 -7.19 -2.09
CA ILE A 44 6.87 -5.95 -2.78
C ILE A 44 6.15 -5.85 -4.13
N GLU A 45 6.10 -6.94 -4.91
CA GLU A 45 5.35 -6.98 -6.18
C GLU A 45 3.86 -6.65 -6.00
N VAL A 46 3.24 -7.07 -4.90
CA VAL A 46 1.86 -6.67 -4.56
C VAL A 46 1.76 -5.16 -4.32
N ILE A 47 2.72 -4.57 -3.60
CA ILE A 47 2.77 -3.12 -3.36
C ILE A 47 2.91 -2.38 -4.70
N LEU A 48 3.84 -2.81 -5.55
CA LEU A 48 4.04 -2.26 -6.91
C LEU A 48 2.77 -2.37 -7.74
N LYS A 49 2.05 -3.49 -7.65
CA LYS A 49 0.80 -3.67 -8.39
C LYS A 49 -0.29 -2.69 -7.93
N PHE A 50 -0.37 -2.42 -6.63
CA PHE A 50 -1.27 -1.37 -6.13
C PHE A 50 -0.82 0.04 -6.53
N GLU A 51 0.50 0.31 -6.66
CA GLU A 51 0.98 1.57 -7.23
C GLU A 51 0.45 1.76 -8.65
N GLU A 52 0.67 0.78 -9.53
CA GLU A 52 0.22 0.80 -10.92
C GLU A 52 -1.29 1.08 -11.01
N MET A 53 -2.10 0.32 -10.25
CA MET A 53 -3.56 0.50 -10.22
C MET A 53 -3.97 1.89 -9.73
N CYS A 54 -3.24 2.45 -8.77
CA CYS A 54 -3.51 3.80 -8.26
C CYS A 54 -3.04 4.90 -9.21
N LEU A 55 -2.06 4.66 -10.09
CA LEU A 55 -1.62 5.59 -11.13
C LEU A 55 -2.60 5.66 -12.29
N GLU A 56 -3.17 4.53 -12.70
CA GLU A 56 -4.11 4.44 -13.83
C GLU A 56 -5.31 5.41 -13.67
N SER A 57 -5.74 5.66 -12.44
CA SER A 57 -6.73 6.71 -12.11
C SER A 57 -6.28 7.57 -10.93
N ALA A 58 -5.14 8.26 -11.11
CA ALA A 58 -4.45 9.02 -10.06
C ALA A 58 -5.35 10.00 -9.28
N LYS A 59 -6.34 10.63 -9.93
CA LYS A 59 -7.24 11.59 -9.27
C LYS A 59 -8.17 10.94 -8.24
N GLU A 60 -8.56 9.68 -8.45
CA GLU A 60 -9.53 8.98 -7.61
C GLU A 60 -8.86 8.00 -6.65
N PHE A 61 -7.80 7.32 -7.09
CA PHE A 61 -7.21 6.20 -6.37
C PHE A 61 -5.89 6.53 -5.67
N SER A 62 -5.10 7.52 -6.11
CA SER A 62 -3.88 7.88 -5.38
C SER A 62 -4.10 8.19 -3.89
N PRO A 63 -5.19 8.86 -3.48
CA PRO A 63 -5.48 9.10 -2.06
C PRO A 63 -5.81 7.84 -1.25
N LEU A 64 -6.09 6.71 -1.90
CA LEU A 64 -6.37 5.42 -1.28
C LEU A 64 -5.12 4.60 -1.01
N PHE A 65 -4.03 4.83 -1.77
CA PHE A 65 -2.84 3.97 -1.72
C PHE A 65 -2.30 3.77 -0.30
N VAL A 66 -2.09 4.87 0.45
CA VAL A 66 -1.58 4.80 1.83
C VAL A 66 -2.54 4.02 2.74
N GLN A 67 -3.86 4.16 2.55
CA GLN A 67 -4.85 3.43 3.34
C GLN A 67 -4.83 1.92 3.01
N ILE A 68 -4.63 1.58 1.74
CA ILE A 68 -4.46 0.19 1.30
C ILE A 68 -3.18 -0.38 1.90
N LEU A 69 -2.07 0.36 1.87
CA LEU A 69 -0.79 -0.08 2.43
C LEU A 69 -0.89 -0.36 3.93
N HIS A 70 -1.55 0.54 4.68
CA HIS A 70 -1.88 0.30 6.09
C HIS A 70 -2.73 -0.96 6.28
N LEU A 71 -3.78 -1.13 5.47
CA LEU A 71 -4.67 -2.28 5.59
C LEU A 71 -3.92 -3.59 5.32
N LEU A 72 -3.07 -3.65 4.30
CA LEU A 72 -2.30 -4.84 3.96
C LEU A 72 -1.35 -5.22 5.11
N TYR A 73 -0.71 -4.23 5.74
CA TYR A 73 0.09 -4.43 6.94
C TYR A 73 -0.74 -4.90 8.15
N ASP A 74 -1.83 -4.19 8.48
CA ASP A 74 -2.70 -4.51 9.63
C ASP A 74 -3.38 -5.87 9.52
N LYS A 75 -3.58 -6.37 8.29
CA LYS A 75 -4.15 -7.69 8.00
C LYS A 75 -3.12 -8.81 7.93
N ASP A 76 -1.86 -8.52 8.28
CA ASP A 76 -0.76 -9.50 8.25
C ASP A 76 -0.59 -10.10 6.83
N ILE A 77 -0.87 -9.31 5.78
CA ILE A 77 -0.62 -9.68 4.38
C ILE A 77 0.81 -9.29 3.99
N LEU A 78 1.30 -8.17 4.51
CA LEU A 78 2.68 -7.72 4.34
C LEU A 78 3.44 -7.87 5.66
N GLN A 79 4.65 -8.39 5.57
CA GLN A 79 5.62 -8.42 6.66
C GLN A 79 6.19 -7.02 6.94
N GLU A 80 6.83 -6.89 8.10
CA GLU A 80 7.39 -5.62 8.59
C GLU A 80 8.47 -5.05 7.65
N GLU A 81 9.25 -5.94 7.02
CA GLU A 81 10.34 -5.60 6.13
C GLU A 81 9.89 -5.21 4.72
N ALA A 82 8.70 -5.62 4.28
CA ALA A 82 8.25 -5.42 2.90
C ALA A 82 8.11 -3.93 2.52
N ILE A 83 7.52 -3.12 3.40
CA ILE A 83 7.30 -1.68 3.12
C ILE A 83 8.62 -0.90 3.08
N PRO A 84 9.56 -1.04 4.05
CA PRO A 84 10.88 -0.43 3.94
C PRO A 84 11.69 -0.92 2.74
N ASN A 85 11.62 -2.22 2.41
CA ASN A 85 12.36 -2.77 1.28
C ASN A 85 11.83 -2.23 -0.06
N TRP A 86 10.51 -2.20 -0.26
CA TRP A 86 9.90 -1.53 -1.41
C TRP A 86 10.36 -0.07 -1.54
N ALA A 87 10.39 0.69 -0.44
CA ALA A 87 10.86 2.07 -0.47
C ALA A 87 12.36 2.16 -0.84
N SER A 88 13.19 1.23 -0.35
CA SER A 88 14.62 1.15 -0.66
C SER A 88 14.88 0.84 -2.14
N GLU A 89 14.13 -0.07 -2.76
CA GLU A 89 14.25 -0.39 -4.19
C GLU A 89 14.01 0.82 -5.09
N LYS A 90 13.20 1.77 -4.61
CA LYS A 90 12.84 2.99 -5.34
C LYS A 90 13.83 4.13 -5.13
N GLU A 91 14.84 4.02 -4.25
CA GLU A 91 15.77 5.13 -3.95
C GLU A 91 16.50 5.67 -5.20
N GLY A 92 16.86 4.78 -6.13
CA GLY A 92 17.53 5.11 -7.39
C GLY A 92 16.60 5.47 -8.55
N ALA A 93 15.27 5.36 -8.37
CA ALA A 93 14.30 5.59 -9.44
C ALA A 93 14.05 7.09 -9.71
N ASP A 94 13.36 7.38 -10.81
CA ASP A 94 12.97 8.75 -11.17
C ASP A 94 11.95 9.32 -10.17
N GLU A 95 11.89 10.64 -10.07
CA GLU A 95 11.00 11.32 -9.11
C GLU A 95 9.51 11.07 -9.37
N SER A 96 9.14 10.75 -10.60
CA SER A 96 7.79 10.32 -10.99
C SER A 96 7.42 8.96 -10.40
N ASP A 97 8.39 8.08 -10.21
CA ASP A 97 8.16 6.73 -9.69
C ASP A 97 8.11 6.71 -8.15
N LYS A 98 8.62 7.76 -7.51
CA LYS A 98 8.67 7.91 -6.04
C LYS A 98 7.42 8.58 -5.44
N VAL A 99 6.39 8.84 -6.23
CA VAL A 99 5.19 9.60 -5.77
C VAL A 99 4.55 8.95 -4.55
N PHE A 100 4.34 7.62 -4.57
CA PHE A 100 3.72 6.93 -3.43
C PHE A 100 4.67 6.65 -2.27
N VAL A 101 5.97 6.52 -2.55
CA VAL A 101 7.00 6.46 -1.50
C VAL A 101 6.93 7.75 -0.66
N LYS A 102 6.89 8.91 -1.32
CA LYS A 102 6.73 10.21 -0.67
C LYS A 102 5.40 10.32 0.07
N GLN A 103 4.31 9.86 -0.54
CA GLN A 103 2.99 9.87 0.09
C GLN A 103 2.94 9.01 1.37
N SER A 104 3.76 7.96 1.42
CA SER A 104 3.83 6.97 2.51
C SER A 104 4.94 7.25 3.52
N GLU A 105 5.70 8.35 3.37
CA GLU A 105 6.92 8.63 4.15
C GLU A 105 6.69 8.54 5.67
N LYS A 106 5.60 9.12 6.17
CA LYS A 106 5.28 9.07 7.61
C LYS A 106 5.05 7.63 8.10
N PHE A 107 4.44 6.80 7.27
CA PHE A 107 4.20 5.40 7.61
C PHE A 107 5.50 4.59 7.57
N ILE A 108 6.32 4.78 6.53
CA ILE A 108 7.64 4.15 6.40
C ILE A 108 8.53 4.53 7.59
N GLN A 109 8.58 5.81 7.97
CA GLN A 109 9.34 6.27 9.14
C GLN A 109 8.86 5.61 10.44
N PHE A 110 7.53 5.49 10.63
CA PHE A 110 6.97 4.82 11.80
C PHE A 110 7.41 3.35 11.87
N GLN A 111 7.39 2.62 10.75
CA GLN A 111 7.86 1.22 10.69
C GLN A 111 9.34 1.11 11.06
N LEU A 112 10.20 1.95 10.45
CA LEU A 112 11.65 1.94 10.71
C LEU A 112 12.01 2.26 12.16
N VAL A 113 11.32 3.21 12.80
CA VAL A 113 11.59 3.60 14.20
C VAL A 113 11.07 2.52 15.15
N THR A 114 9.87 2.00 14.90
CA THR A 114 9.26 0.95 15.73
C THR A 114 10.12 -0.30 15.74
N CYS A 115 10.55 -0.76 14.56
CA CYS A 115 11.45 -1.90 14.40
C CYS A 115 12.77 -1.68 15.17
N ARG A 116 13.42 -0.52 15.00
CA ARG A 116 14.67 -0.18 15.72
C ARG A 116 14.51 -0.20 17.24
N LEU A 117 13.42 0.34 17.77
CA LEU A 117 13.16 0.39 19.21
C LEU A 117 12.88 -1.00 19.80
N TYR A 118 12.11 -1.86 19.10
CA TYR A 118 11.90 -3.23 19.53
C TYR A 118 13.20 -4.04 19.50
N PHE A 119 14.02 -3.92 18.45
CA PHE A 119 15.31 -4.61 18.38
C PHE A 119 16.30 -4.11 19.44
N LEU A 120 16.37 -2.80 19.70
CA LEU A 120 17.20 -2.24 20.78
C LEU A 120 16.70 -2.70 22.17
N GLY A 121 15.38 -2.71 22.39
CA GLY A 121 14.76 -3.17 23.64
C GLY A 121 14.95 -4.66 23.90
N LEU A 122 14.77 -5.52 22.90
CA LEU A 122 15.04 -6.96 23.02
C LEU A 122 16.52 -7.23 23.26
N ARG A 123 17.42 -6.48 22.60
CA ARG A 123 18.86 -6.61 22.80
C ARG A 123 19.30 -6.16 24.19
N LEU A 124 18.57 -5.27 24.86
CA LEU A 124 18.82 -4.94 26.26
C LEU A 124 18.28 -6.01 27.22
N LEU A 125 17.13 -6.62 26.92
CA LEU A 125 16.50 -7.67 27.74
C LEU A 125 17.18 -9.05 27.64
N ILE A 126 17.85 -9.36 26.52
CA ILE A 126 18.55 -10.64 26.34
C ILE A 126 19.99 -10.60 26.92
N PHE A 127 20.52 -9.40 27.18
CA PHE A 127 21.86 -9.20 27.74
C PHE A 127 21.87 -8.80 29.23
N GLU A 128 20.76 -8.99 29.96
CA GLU A 128 20.70 -8.96 31.43
C GLU A 128 20.55 -10.36 32.04
#